data_AF-A0A2D2DIU5-F1
#
_entry.id   AF-A0A2D2DIU5-F1
#
_cell.length_a   1.000
_cell.length_b   1.000
_cell.length_c   1.000
_cell.angle_alpha   90.00
_cell.angle_beta   90.00
_cell.angle_gamma   90.00
#
_symmetry.space_group_name_H-M   'P 1'
#
loop_
_entity.id
_entity.type
_entity.pdbx_description
1 polymer ?
#
loop_
_entity_poly.entity_id
_entity_poly.type
_entity_poly.pdbx_seq_one_letter_code
_entity_poly.pdbx_strand_id
1 'polypeptide(L)'
;MKIALLAALLSFAAQAASAATEFSLNAALTSDYRYRGISQTRLQPALQGGADLVHKPSGWYAGAWTSTIKWTSDAGGKGKVELDIYGGKRGELAPGIGYDAGILTYVYPSNKLGRVPGLANANTTEAYGQLSWGIALVKYSRALTNLFGYVDSKRSGYLDLAANPDLGNGLVLNLHAGRQRVAHNSAASYTDYKIGMTKDFAWASVALAAVGSTAAKAAYASPANGSFLGKRALLLTVSKTF
;
A
#
# COMPACT_ATOMS: atom_id res chain seq x y z
N MET A 1 5.31 17.15 25.01
CA MET A 1 5.41 17.25 23.53
C MET A 1 4.54 16.24 22.77
N LYS A 2 4.61 14.92 23.04
CA LYS A 2 3.85 13.91 22.25
C LYS A 2 2.31 14.03 22.35
N ILE A 3 1.78 14.31 23.54
CA ILE A 3 0.33 14.51 23.77
C ILE A 3 -0.16 15.82 23.11
N ALA A 4 0.65 16.88 23.18
CA ALA A 4 0.34 18.16 22.54
C ALA A 4 0.36 18.08 21.01
N LEU A 5 1.24 17.26 20.43
CA LEU A 5 1.28 17.03 18.98
C LEU A 5 0.06 16.23 18.49
N LEU A 6 -0.37 15.23 19.26
CA LEU A 6 -1.57 14.45 18.97
C LEU A 6 -2.85 15.30 19.10
N ALA A 7 -2.93 16.14 20.14
CA ALA A 7 -4.03 17.09 20.32
C ALA A 7 -4.08 18.15 19.20
N ALA A 8 -2.92 18.68 18.78
CA ALA A 8 -2.86 19.63 17.67
C ALA A 8 -3.27 19.02 16.32
N LEU A 9 -2.90 17.76 16.06
CA LEU A 9 -3.35 17.02 14.87
C LEU A 9 -4.87 16.78 14.88
N LEU A 10 -5.44 16.46 16.04
CA LEU A 10 -6.90 16.30 16.21
C LEU A 10 -7.66 17.63 16.08
N SER A 11 -7.08 18.75 16.52
CA SER A 11 -7.67 20.08 16.33
C SER A 11 -7.63 20.52 14.86
N PHE A 12 -6.55 20.24 14.13
CA PHE A 12 -6.47 20.50 12.68
C PHE A 12 -7.45 19.63 11.88
N ALA A 13 -7.59 18.35 12.27
CA ALA A 13 -8.55 17.42 11.70
C ALA A 13 -9.99 17.95 11.77
N ALA A 14 -10.40 18.43 12.96
CA ALA A 14 -11.73 18.99 13.19
C ALA A 14 -11.97 20.30 12.42
N GLN A 15 -10.92 21.07 12.12
CA GLN A 15 -11.02 22.37 11.45
C GLN A 15 -10.93 22.27 9.92
N ALA A 16 -10.32 21.20 9.38
CA ALA A 16 -10.29 20.89 7.95
C ALA A 16 -11.60 20.22 7.46
N ALA A 17 -12.36 19.62 8.37
CA ALA A 17 -13.65 19.00 8.07
C ALA A 17 -14.73 20.07 7.85
N SER A 18 -15.16 20.24 6.59
CA SER A 18 -16.36 20.99 6.23
C SER A 18 -17.34 20.03 5.54
N ALA A 19 -18.58 20.45 5.26
CA ALA A 19 -19.50 19.63 4.48
C ALA A 19 -18.92 19.19 3.12
N ALA A 20 -18.05 20.02 2.53
CA ALA A 20 -17.40 19.78 1.25
C ALA A 20 -16.08 18.99 1.37
N THR A 21 -15.39 19.08 2.50
CA THR A 21 -14.06 18.48 2.70
C THR A 21 -14.09 17.51 3.87
N GLU A 22 -13.81 16.24 3.60
CA GLU A 22 -13.66 15.21 4.62
C GLU A 22 -12.20 15.03 4.97
N PHE A 23 -11.91 15.05 6.26
CA PHE A 23 -10.63 14.62 6.81
C PHE A 23 -10.86 13.34 7.61
N SER A 24 -10.01 12.34 7.42
CA SER A 24 -10.07 11.10 8.19
C SER A 24 -8.67 10.66 8.62
N LEU A 25 -8.61 9.97 9.76
CA LEU A 25 -7.42 9.31 10.26
C LEU A 25 -7.63 7.81 10.23
N ASN A 26 -6.58 7.04 9.99
CA ASN A 26 -6.63 5.60 10.11
C ASN A 26 -5.43 5.03 10.86
N ALA A 27 -5.65 3.89 11.50
CA ALA A 27 -4.61 3.12 12.17
C ALA A 27 -4.85 1.62 11.96
N ALA A 28 -3.79 0.84 11.83
CA ALA A 28 -3.89 -0.61 11.74
C ALA A 28 -2.71 -1.32 12.39
N LEU A 29 -2.98 -2.51 12.92
CA LEU A 29 -1.97 -3.49 13.28
C LEU A 29 -2.15 -4.71 12.38
N THR A 30 -1.08 -5.13 11.72
CA THR A 30 -1.10 -6.30 10.85
C THR A 30 -0.01 -7.29 11.26
N SER A 31 -0.26 -8.60 11.10
CA SER A 31 0.71 -9.64 11.44
C SER A 31 1.95 -9.65 10.52
N ASP A 32 1.83 -9.09 9.31
CA ASP A 32 2.91 -8.97 8.32
C ASP A 32 2.56 -7.90 7.26
N TYR A 33 3.17 -6.71 7.29
CA TYR A 33 2.95 -5.76 6.20
C TYR A 33 3.50 -6.31 4.88
N ARG A 34 2.60 -6.56 3.92
CA ARG A 34 2.91 -7.02 2.57
C ARG A 34 2.49 -6.01 1.51
N TYR A 35 3.44 -5.69 0.64
CA TYR A 35 3.22 -4.90 -0.55
C TYR A 35 3.25 -5.83 -1.77
N ARG A 36 2.14 -5.91 -2.53
CA ARG A 36 2.00 -6.79 -3.69
C ARG A 36 2.45 -8.23 -3.38
N GLY A 37 2.01 -8.77 -2.25
CA GLY A 37 2.37 -10.11 -1.78
C GLY A 37 3.78 -10.29 -1.18
N ILE A 38 4.67 -9.30 -1.27
CA ILE A 38 6.04 -9.34 -0.70
C ILE A 38 6.07 -8.66 0.66
N SER A 39 6.55 -9.39 1.68
CA SER A 39 6.71 -8.84 3.03
C SER A 39 7.74 -7.71 3.10
N GLN A 40 7.32 -6.58 3.68
CA GLN A 40 8.13 -5.40 3.93
C GLN A 40 8.74 -5.40 5.34
N THR A 41 8.24 -6.26 6.23
CA THR A 41 8.57 -6.33 7.66
C THR A 41 9.38 -7.56 8.05
N ARG A 42 9.77 -8.36 7.06
CA ARG A 42 10.42 -9.66 7.22
C ARG A 42 9.53 -10.63 8.02
N LEU A 43 8.27 -10.73 7.63
CA LEU A 43 7.27 -11.68 8.14
C LEU A 43 6.94 -11.43 9.62
N GLN A 44 6.95 -10.16 10.04
CA GLN A 44 6.72 -9.75 11.42
C GLN A 44 5.63 -8.68 11.49
N PRO A 45 5.00 -8.48 12.65
CA PRO A 45 3.95 -7.48 12.77
C PRO A 45 4.40 -6.07 12.38
N ALA A 46 3.45 -5.30 11.85
CA ALA A 46 3.62 -3.89 11.49
C ALA A 46 2.52 -3.02 12.10
N LEU A 47 2.94 -1.84 12.57
CA LEU A 47 2.05 -0.74 12.91
C LEU A 47 1.92 0.18 11.69
N GLN A 48 0.70 0.57 11.39
CA GLN A 48 0.35 1.38 10.23
C GLN A 48 -0.60 2.50 10.65
N GLY A 49 -0.58 3.59 9.89
CA GLY A 49 -1.57 4.65 10.03
C GLY A 49 -1.48 5.69 8.94
N GLY A 50 -2.50 6.52 8.82
CA GLY A 50 -2.58 7.51 7.76
C GLY A 50 -3.56 8.62 8.05
N ALA A 51 -3.54 9.61 7.17
CA ALA A 51 -4.42 10.75 7.16
C ALA A 51 -4.83 11.04 5.72
N ASP A 52 -6.12 11.25 5.50
CA ASP A 52 -6.71 11.48 4.19
C ASP A 52 -7.54 12.76 4.20
N LEU A 53 -7.44 13.53 3.13
CA LEU A 53 -8.24 14.72 2.86
C LEU A 53 -8.94 14.54 1.51
N VAL A 54 -10.27 14.66 1.50
CA VAL A 54 -11.10 14.48 0.29
C VAL A 54 -12.02 15.68 0.13
N HIS A 55 -11.93 16.38 -0.99
CA HIS A 55 -12.91 17.39 -1.37
C HIS A 55 -14.03 16.75 -2.19
N LYS A 56 -15.14 16.39 -1.54
CA LYS A 56 -16.24 15.60 -2.11
C LYS A 56 -16.81 16.17 -3.41
N PRO A 57 -17.09 17.49 -3.54
CA PRO A 57 -17.68 18.02 -4.76
C PRO A 57 -16.80 17.90 -6.00
N SER A 58 -15.47 17.96 -5.82
CA SER A 58 -14.54 17.87 -6.95
C SER A 58 -13.94 16.49 -7.12
N GLY A 59 -14.01 15.62 -6.11
CA GLY A 59 -13.34 14.32 -6.09
C GLY A 59 -11.81 14.40 -5.96
N TRP A 60 -11.24 15.59 -5.76
CA TRP A 60 -9.81 15.75 -5.46
C TRP A 60 -9.52 15.22 -4.06
N TYR A 61 -8.41 14.50 -3.92
CA TYR A 61 -7.95 14.02 -2.63
C TYR A 61 -6.43 14.06 -2.53
N ALA A 62 -5.94 14.10 -1.30
CA ALA A 62 -4.55 13.91 -0.94
C ALA A 62 -4.46 13.18 0.39
N GLY A 63 -3.38 12.44 0.60
CA GLY A 63 -3.19 11.71 1.84
C GLY A 63 -1.74 11.33 2.07
N ALA A 64 -1.50 10.91 3.30
CA ALA A 64 -0.23 10.34 3.71
C ALA A 64 -0.49 9.08 4.52
N TRP A 65 0.31 8.05 4.28
CA TRP A 65 0.24 6.79 5.00
C TRP A 65 1.63 6.35 5.44
N THR A 66 1.72 5.65 6.55
CA THR A 66 3.00 5.18 7.07
C THR A 66 2.90 3.78 7.66
N SER A 67 4.01 3.05 7.58
CA SER A 67 4.14 1.73 8.19
C SER A 67 5.57 1.47 8.65
N THR A 68 5.70 0.66 9.69
CA THR A 68 6.99 0.08 10.06
C THR A 68 7.44 -0.95 9.04
N ILE A 69 8.72 -0.92 8.68
CA ILE A 69 9.34 -1.85 7.72
C ILE A 69 10.70 -2.32 8.22
N LYS A 70 11.25 -3.34 7.55
CA LYS A 70 12.61 -3.83 7.76
C LYS A 70 13.42 -3.98 6.48
N TRP A 71 12.77 -4.13 5.33
CA TRP A 71 13.42 -4.55 4.09
C TRP A 71 14.57 -3.63 3.66
N THR A 72 14.48 -2.31 3.85
CA THR A 72 15.55 -1.38 3.47
C THR A 72 16.80 -1.57 4.32
N SER A 73 16.64 -1.85 5.61
CA SER A 73 17.75 -2.20 6.51
C SER A 73 18.30 -3.59 6.21
N ASP A 74 17.44 -4.55 5.88
CA ASP A 74 17.85 -5.91 5.50
C ASP A 74 18.73 -5.90 4.24
N ALA A 75 18.46 -5.02 3.28
CA ALA A 75 19.22 -4.85 2.06
C ALA A 75 20.51 -4.01 2.22
N GLY A 76 20.99 -3.81 3.46
CA GLY A 76 22.23 -3.07 3.75
C GLY A 76 22.09 -1.55 3.82
N GLY A 77 20.88 -1.03 3.62
CA GLY A 77 20.54 0.37 3.82
C GLY A 77 20.25 0.70 5.29
N LYS A 78 19.39 1.69 5.47
CA LYS A 78 18.83 2.18 6.72
C LYS A 78 17.33 2.44 6.49
N GLY A 79 16.64 2.98 7.47
CA GLY A 79 15.19 3.20 7.40
C GLY A 79 14.42 2.02 7.98
N LYS A 80 13.41 2.37 8.77
CA LYS A 80 12.52 1.43 9.46
C LYS A 80 11.05 1.82 9.29
N VAL A 81 10.81 2.81 8.44
CA VAL A 81 9.52 3.43 8.19
C VAL A 81 9.41 3.67 6.69
N GLU A 82 8.24 3.37 6.17
CA GLU A 82 7.75 3.80 4.87
C GLU A 82 6.77 4.95 5.10
N LEU A 83 6.88 6.01 4.32
CA LEU A 83 5.96 7.14 4.26
C LEU A 83 5.50 7.29 2.83
N ASP A 84 4.23 7.03 2.61
CA ASP A 84 3.57 7.17 1.34
C ASP A 84 2.88 8.52 1.30
N ILE A 85 3.10 9.27 0.22
CA ILE A 85 2.41 10.54 -0.03
C ILE A 85 1.71 10.42 -1.36
N TYR A 86 0.42 10.68 -1.38
CA TYR A 86 -0.39 10.50 -2.58
C TYR A 86 -1.42 11.62 -2.75
N GLY A 87 -1.86 11.75 -3.99
CA GLY A 87 -2.99 12.58 -4.34
C GLY A 87 -3.50 12.22 -5.72
N GLY A 88 -4.76 12.56 -5.97
CA GLY A 88 -5.42 12.20 -7.20
C GLY A 88 -6.83 12.77 -7.28
N LYS A 89 -7.53 12.32 -8.30
CA LYS A 89 -8.93 12.65 -8.54
C LYS A 89 -9.69 11.36 -8.79
N ARG A 90 -10.81 11.21 -8.12
CA ARG A 90 -11.75 10.12 -8.33
C ARG A 90 -13.15 10.64 -8.61
N GLY A 91 -13.96 9.85 -9.29
CA GLY A 91 -15.32 10.19 -9.64
C GLY A 91 -15.96 9.12 -10.50
N GLU A 92 -16.97 9.52 -11.27
CA GLU A 92 -17.73 8.62 -12.13
C GLU A 92 -17.63 9.09 -13.59
N LEU A 93 -17.32 8.18 -14.51
CA LEU A 93 -17.22 8.46 -15.95
C LEU A 93 -18.56 8.25 -16.65
N ALA A 94 -19.32 7.26 -16.20
CA ALA A 94 -20.64 6.87 -16.68
C ALA A 94 -21.36 6.12 -15.55
N PRO A 95 -22.70 5.98 -15.60
CA PRO A 95 -23.45 5.28 -14.57
C PRO A 95 -22.84 3.92 -14.18
N GLY A 96 -22.40 3.80 -12.93
CA GLY A 96 -21.78 2.60 -12.35
C GLY A 96 -20.29 2.39 -12.71
N ILE A 97 -19.68 3.25 -13.51
CA ILE A 97 -18.26 3.18 -13.90
C ILE A 97 -17.48 4.31 -13.19
N GLY A 98 -16.85 3.93 -12.08
CA GLY A 98 -15.95 4.80 -11.32
C GLY A 98 -14.55 4.87 -11.91
N TYR A 99 -13.85 5.98 -11.66
CA TYR A 99 -12.42 6.13 -11.94
C TYR A 99 -11.66 6.65 -10.74
N ASP A 100 -10.37 6.33 -10.69
CA ASP A 100 -9.39 7.00 -9.83
C ASP A 100 -8.07 7.14 -10.60
N ALA A 101 -7.52 8.35 -10.67
CA ALA A 101 -6.23 8.60 -11.26
C ALA A 101 -5.39 9.48 -10.32
N GLY A 102 -4.12 9.10 -10.13
CA GLY A 102 -3.29 9.77 -9.14
C GLY A 102 -1.80 9.48 -9.24
N ILE A 103 -1.07 10.11 -8.34
CA ILE A 103 0.35 9.92 -8.10
C ILE A 103 0.53 9.43 -6.66
N LEU A 104 1.45 8.50 -6.47
CA LEU A 104 1.87 7.98 -5.18
C LEU A 104 3.39 7.95 -5.13
N THR A 105 3.97 8.53 -4.08
CA THR A 105 5.40 8.45 -3.80
C THR A 105 5.62 7.70 -2.49
N TYR A 106 6.29 6.55 -2.59
CA TYR A 106 6.79 5.77 -1.47
C TYR A 106 8.13 6.37 -1.05
N VAL A 107 8.18 6.94 0.14
CA VAL A 107 9.37 7.56 0.72
C VAL A 107 9.88 6.67 1.84
N TYR A 108 11.17 6.39 1.82
CA TYR A 108 11.87 5.65 2.86
C TYR A 108 12.88 6.59 3.51
N PRO A 109 12.51 7.31 4.60
CA PRO A 109 13.34 8.35 5.18
C PRO A 109 14.72 7.83 5.55
N SER A 110 15.76 8.53 5.10
CA SER A 110 17.15 8.18 5.35
C SER A 110 17.52 6.74 4.99
N ASN A 111 16.93 6.17 3.92
CA ASN A 111 17.12 4.76 3.60
C ASN A 111 18.55 4.37 3.17
N LYS A 112 19.35 5.30 2.64
CA LYS A 112 20.74 5.07 2.21
C LYS A 112 20.98 3.89 1.25
N LEU A 113 19.95 3.31 0.63
CA LEU A 113 20.08 2.17 -0.28
C LEU A 113 20.91 2.50 -1.53
N GLY A 114 20.81 3.73 -2.04
CA GLY A 114 21.65 4.20 -3.14
C GLY A 114 23.14 4.32 -2.82
N ARG A 115 23.58 4.02 -1.59
CA ARG A 115 25.00 3.89 -1.21
C ARG A 115 25.46 2.43 -1.16
N VAL A 116 24.53 1.47 -1.27
CA VAL A 116 24.84 0.04 -1.33
C VAL A 116 25.18 -0.30 -2.79
N PRO A 117 26.35 -0.90 -3.08
CA PRO A 117 26.72 -1.26 -4.44
C PRO A 117 25.64 -2.12 -5.12
N GLY A 118 25.29 -1.76 -6.35
CA GLY A 118 24.29 -2.48 -7.16
C GLY A 118 22.83 -2.12 -6.88
N LEU A 119 22.55 -1.19 -5.96
CA LEU A 119 21.18 -0.78 -5.61
C LEU A 119 20.94 0.72 -5.91
N ALA A 120 19.69 1.03 -6.25
CA ALA A 120 19.19 2.39 -6.34
C ALA A 120 18.62 2.87 -5.00
N ASN A 121 18.25 4.15 -4.91
CA ASN A 121 17.42 4.63 -3.82
C ASN A 121 16.07 3.88 -3.80
N ALA A 122 15.56 3.56 -2.60
CA ALA A 122 14.27 2.89 -2.43
C ALA A 122 13.06 3.75 -2.83
N ASN A 123 13.20 5.08 -2.76
CA ASN A 123 12.10 6.00 -3.01
C ASN A 123 11.55 5.80 -4.42
N THR A 124 10.25 5.55 -4.49
CA THR A 124 9.57 5.19 -5.72
C THR A 124 8.41 6.13 -5.93
N THR A 125 8.29 6.73 -7.11
CA THR A 125 7.07 7.45 -7.52
C THR A 125 6.38 6.65 -8.60
N GLU A 126 5.08 6.39 -8.42
CA GLU A 126 4.20 5.76 -9.40
C GLU A 126 3.09 6.72 -9.79
N ALA A 127 2.75 6.75 -11.08
CA ALA A 127 1.47 7.26 -11.56
C ALA A 127 0.53 6.08 -11.78
N TYR A 128 -0.76 6.26 -11.55
CA TYR A 128 -1.74 5.20 -11.76
C TYR A 128 -3.08 5.70 -12.29
N GLY A 129 -3.80 4.76 -12.89
CA GLY A 129 -5.21 4.89 -13.23
C GLY A 129 -5.96 3.62 -12.85
N GLN A 130 -7.21 3.78 -12.44
CA GLN A 130 -8.11 2.72 -12.01
C GLN A 130 -9.49 2.95 -12.61
N LEU A 131 -10.15 1.85 -12.97
CA LEU A 131 -11.57 1.80 -13.26
C LEU A 131 -12.24 0.82 -12.30
N SER A 132 -13.45 1.15 -11.87
CA SER A 132 -14.27 0.28 -11.01
C SER A 132 -15.68 0.13 -11.57
N TRP A 133 -16.22 -1.09 -11.49
CA TRP A 133 -17.59 -1.39 -11.90
C TRP A 133 -18.19 -2.44 -10.97
N GLY A 134 -19.25 -2.06 -10.25
CA GLY A 134 -19.85 -2.88 -9.20
C GLY A 134 -18.82 -3.27 -8.14
N ILE A 135 -18.64 -4.58 -7.94
CA ILE A 135 -17.70 -5.13 -6.96
C ILE A 135 -16.25 -5.16 -7.43
N ALA A 136 -16.01 -4.93 -8.73
CA ALA A 136 -14.72 -5.19 -9.37
C ALA A 136 -13.97 -3.89 -9.68
N LEU A 137 -12.64 -3.97 -9.68
CA LEU A 137 -11.76 -2.92 -10.16
C LEU A 137 -10.59 -3.48 -10.96
N VAL A 138 -10.09 -2.65 -11.87
CA VAL A 138 -8.80 -2.81 -12.53
C VAL A 138 -7.98 -1.55 -12.29
N LYS A 139 -6.73 -1.72 -11.87
CA LYS A 139 -5.79 -0.62 -11.66
C LYS A 139 -4.48 -0.91 -12.37
N TYR A 140 -3.89 0.12 -12.98
CA TYR A 140 -2.55 0.05 -13.53
C TYR A 140 -1.69 1.15 -12.93
N SER A 141 -0.56 0.76 -12.33
CA SER A 141 0.47 1.66 -11.83
C SER A 141 1.72 1.57 -12.70
N ARG A 142 2.38 2.71 -12.92
CA ARG A 142 3.65 2.80 -13.64
C ARG A 142 4.67 3.61 -12.85
N ALA A 143 5.83 3.02 -12.60
CA ALA A 143 6.93 3.68 -11.92
C ALA A 143 7.54 4.78 -12.82
N LEU A 144 7.60 5.99 -12.27
CA LEU A 144 8.25 7.17 -12.86
C LEU A 144 9.74 7.24 -12.44
N THR A 145 10.09 6.60 -11.34
CA THR A 145 11.46 6.45 -10.83
C THR A 145 11.88 4.97 -10.79
N ASN A 146 13.10 4.68 -10.33
CA ASN A 146 13.51 3.30 -10.07
C ASN A 146 12.58 2.67 -9.04
N LEU A 147 12.17 1.43 -9.29
CA LEU A 147 11.25 0.67 -8.46
C LEU A 147 12.00 0.04 -7.27
N PHE A 148 11.74 0.53 -6.06
CA PHE A 148 12.13 -0.07 -4.78
C PHE A 148 13.59 -0.54 -4.68
N GLY A 149 14.53 0.29 -5.14
CA GLY A 149 15.96 -0.01 -5.08
C GLY A 149 16.51 -0.85 -6.23
N TYR A 150 15.67 -1.34 -7.15
CA TYR A 150 16.16 -1.94 -8.40
C TYR A 150 16.74 -0.85 -9.31
N VAL A 151 18.00 -1.00 -9.69
CA VAL A 151 18.65 -0.12 -10.68
C VAL A 151 17.98 -0.25 -12.05
N ASP A 152 18.03 0.84 -12.83
CA ASP A 152 17.50 0.91 -14.20
C ASP A 152 16.10 0.32 -14.40
N SER A 153 15.20 0.56 -13.44
CA SER A 153 13.88 -0.08 -13.40
C SER A 153 12.72 0.92 -13.55
N LYS A 154 13.01 2.15 -13.99
CA LYS A 154 11.99 3.12 -14.40
C LYS A 154 11.05 2.48 -15.43
N ARG A 155 9.77 2.88 -15.43
CA ARG A 155 8.71 2.32 -16.30
C ARG A 155 8.31 0.88 -15.97
N SER A 156 8.76 0.34 -14.84
CA SER A 156 8.13 -0.83 -14.22
C SER A 156 6.62 -0.62 -14.10
N GLY A 157 5.86 -1.69 -14.25
CA GLY A 157 4.41 -1.64 -14.31
C GLY A 157 3.78 -2.65 -13.37
N TYR A 158 2.61 -2.32 -12.84
CA TYR A 158 1.81 -3.22 -12.04
C TYR A 158 0.36 -3.17 -12.50
N LEU A 159 -0.16 -4.31 -12.93
CA LEU A 159 -1.58 -4.50 -13.22
C LEU A 159 -2.24 -5.18 -12.03
N ASP A 160 -3.37 -4.65 -11.60
CA ASP A 160 -4.12 -5.09 -10.43
C ASP A 160 -5.57 -5.37 -10.81
N LEU A 161 -6.07 -6.51 -10.40
CA LEU A 161 -7.47 -6.90 -10.53
C LEU A 161 -7.99 -7.30 -9.15
N ALA A 162 -9.07 -6.68 -8.72
CA ALA A 162 -9.69 -7.02 -7.44
C ALA A 162 -11.22 -7.08 -7.55
N ALA A 163 -11.83 -7.87 -6.67
CA ALA A 163 -13.27 -7.92 -6.49
C ALA A 163 -13.63 -8.04 -5.00
N ASN A 164 -14.63 -7.30 -4.57
CA ASN A 164 -15.05 -7.25 -3.17
C ASN A 164 -16.57 -7.47 -3.00
N PRO A 165 -17.09 -8.68 -3.25
CA PRO A 165 -18.52 -8.93 -3.06
C PRO A 165 -18.88 -8.87 -1.57
N ASP A 166 -19.95 -8.14 -1.28
CA ASP A 166 -20.62 -8.14 0.02
C ASP A 166 -21.34 -9.48 0.21
N LEU A 167 -21.02 -10.18 1.30
CA LEU A 167 -21.62 -11.45 1.67
C LEU A 167 -22.77 -11.27 2.68
N GLY A 168 -23.10 -10.03 3.03
CA GLY A 168 -24.09 -9.66 4.02
C GLY A 168 -23.54 -9.63 5.45
N ASN A 169 -24.32 -9.06 6.36
CA ASN A 169 -23.99 -8.93 7.78
C ASN A 169 -22.67 -8.16 8.03
N GLY A 170 -22.23 -7.26 7.15
CA GLY A 170 -20.95 -6.54 7.28
C GLY A 170 -19.71 -7.41 7.02
N LEU A 171 -19.87 -8.49 6.25
CA LEU A 171 -18.80 -9.40 5.84
C LEU A 171 -18.54 -9.24 4.34
N VAL A 172 -17.29 -8.98 3.98
CA VAL A 172 -16.88 -8.75 2.59
C VAL A 172 -15.81 -9.77 2.21
N LEU A 173 -16.00 -10.48 1.09
CA LEU A 173 -14.94 -11.29 0.50
C LEU A 173 -13.97 -10.38 -0.24
N ASN A 174 -12.67 -10.60 -0.12
CA ASN A 174 -11.64 -9.82 -0.78
C ASN A 174 -10.86 -10.73 -1.74
N LEU A 175 -11.05 -10.52 -3.03
CA LEU A 175 -10.34 -11.22 -4.11
C LEU A 175 -9.35 -10.27 -4.79
N HIS A 176 -8.18 -10.79 -5.12
CA HIS A 176 -7.09 -10.02 -5.70
C HIS A 176 -6.18 -10.89 -6.56
N ALA A 177 -5.78 -10.38 -7.71
CA ALA A 177 -4.68 -10.90 -8.50
C ALA A 177 -3.91 -9.74 -9.16
N GLY A 178 -2.60 -9.71 -8.95
CA GLY A 178 -1.71 -8.66 -9.44
C GLY A 178 -0.57 -9.21 -10.28
N ARG A 179 -0.02 -8.39 -11.19
CA ARG A 179 1.20 -8.70 -11.94
C ARG A 179 2.17 -7.53 -11.88
N GLN A 180 3.29 -7.73 -11.20
CA GLN A 180 4.43 -6.83 -11.22
C GLN A 180 5.36 -7.19 -12.38
N ARG A 181 5.63 -6.22 -13.24
CA ARG A 181 6.75 -6.22 -14.18
C ARG A 181 7.81 -5.24 -13.69
N VAL A 182 9.02 -5.72 -13.47
CA VAL A 182 10.18 -4.89 -13.17
C VAL A 182 10.97 -4.68 -14.46
N ALA A 183 11.06 -3.44 -14.92
CA ALA A 183 11.77 -3.09 -16.15
C ALA A 183 13.25 -3.47 -16.02
N HIS A 184 13.79 -4.07 -17.09
CA HIS A 184 15.16 -4.58 -17.18
C HIS A 184 15.56 -5.60 -16.09
N ASN A 185 14.59 -6.18 -15.38
CA ASN A 185 14.82 -7.22 -14.38
C ASN A 185 13.65 -8.21 -14.32
N SER A 186 13.57 -9.10 -15.31
CA SER A 186 12.50 -10.10 -15.38
C SER A 186 12.51 -11.09 -14.21
N ALA A 187 13.68 -11.37 -13.61
CA ALA A 187 13.81 -12.23 -12.44
C ALA A 187 13.10 -11.68 -11.19
N ALA A 188 12.94 -10.35 -11.11
CA ALA A 188 12.16 -9.67 -10.09
C ALA A 188 10.67 -9.48 -10.46
N SER A 189 10.22 -9.93 -11.65
CA SER A 189 8.81 -9.84 -12.04
C SER A 189 8.03 -11.03 -11.50
N TYR A 190 6.81 -10.81 -11.01
CA TYR A 190 6.00 -11.87 -10.38
C TYR A 190 4.51 -11.53 -10.38
N THR A 191 3.70 -12.54 -10.11
CA THR A 191 2.26 -12.43 -9.85
C THR A 191 2.00 -12.61 -8.36
N ASP A 192 1.08 -11.84 -7.79
CA ASP A 192 0.58 -12.00 -6.43
C ASP A 192 -0.93 -12.20 -6.41
N TYR A 193 -1.42 -12.85 -5.36
CA TYR A 193 -2.82 -13.21 -5.22
C TYR A 193 -3.23 -13.21 -3.74
N LYS A 194 -4.50 -12.86 -3.51
CA LYS A 194 -5.11 -12.88 -2.18
C LYS A 194 -6.56 -13.34 -2.27
N ILE A 195 -6.94 -14.20 -1.33
CA ILE A 195 -8.32 -14.44 -0.95
C ILE A 195 -8.44 -14.16 0.55
N GLY A 196 -9.37 -13.30 0.93
CA GLY A 196 -9.56 -12.96 2.33
C GLY A 196 -10.98 -12.53 2.61
N MET A 197 -11.25 -12.26 3.88
CA MET A 197 -12.52 -11.76 4.34
C MET A 197 -12.27 -10.62 5.31
N THR A 198 -13.05 -9.56 5.16
CA THR A 198 -13.09 -8.43 6.09
C THR A 198 -14.44 -8.40 6.79
N LYS A 199 -14.44 -8.23 8.10
CA LYS A 199 -15.63 -8.02 8.92
C LYS A 199 -15.53 -6.67 9.60
N ASP A 200 -16.54 -5.84 9.40
CA ASP A 200 -16.65 -4.57 10.09
C ASP A 200 -17.41 -4.75 11.41
N PHE A 201 -16.72 -4.47 12.51
CA PHE A 201 -17.33 -4.34 13.83
C PHE A 201 -17.46 -2.87 14.20
N ALA A 202 -18.36 -2.55 15.13
CA ALA A 202 -18.57 -1.18 15.59
C ALA A 202 -17.28 -0.52 16.14
N TRP A 203 -16.33 -1.32 16.63
CA TRP A 203 -15.09 -0.81 17.22
C TRP A 203 -13.90 -0.81 16.25
N ALA A 204 -13.86 -1.69 15.24
CA ALA A 204 -12.79 -1.81 14.23
C ALA A 204 -13.19 -2.77 13.10
N SER A 205 -12.45 -2.74 12.00
CA SER A 205 -12.48 -3.76 10.95
C SER A 205 -11.44 -4.83 11.24
N VAL A 206 -11.80 -6.10 11.04
CA VAL A 206 -10.87 -7.24 11.15
C VAL A 206 -10.83 -7.98 9.82
N ALA A 207 -9.64 -8.18 9.29
CA ALA A 207 -9.42 -8.89 8.04
C ALA A 207 -8.53 -10.12 8.26
N LEU A 208 -8.94 -11.26 7.70
CA LEU A 208 -8.14 -12.48 7.60
C LEU A 208 -7.97 -12.84 6.12
N ALA A 209 -6.74 -13.07 5.67
CA ALA A 209 -6.48 -13.36 4.27
C ALA A 209 -5.39 -14.41 4.07
N ALA A 210 -5.60 -15.31 3.11
CA ALA A 210 -4.54 -16.12 2.52
C ALA A 210 -3.89 -15.33 1.37
N VAL A 211 -2.58 -15.17 1.44
CA VAL A 211 -1.77 -14.41 0.47
C VAL A 211 -0.67 -15.29 -0.11
N GLY A 212 -0.32 -15.06 -1.37
CA GLY A 212 0.79 -15.73 -2.03
C GLY A 212 1.31 -14.97 -3.23
N SER A 213 2.47 -15.38 -3.73
CA SER A 213 3.03 -14.88 -4.98
C SER A 213 3.82 -15.97 -5.71
N THR A 214 4.11 -15.71 -6.99
CA THR A 214 5.02 -16.51 -7.83
C THR A 214 6.44 -15.95 -7.79
N ALA A 215 6.74 -15.08 -6.83
CA ALA A 215 8.03 -14.40 -6.75
C ALA A 215 9.17 -15.41 -6.60
N ALA A 216 10.25 -15.20 -7.34
CA ALA A 216 11.41 -16.07 -7.22
C ALA A 216 12.08 -15.82 -5.85
N LYS A 217 12.31 -16.90 -5.08
CA LYS A 217 13.04 -16.80 -3.80
C LYS A 217 14.42 -16.17 -3.98
N ALA A 218 15.09 -16.40 -5.10
CA ALA A 218 16.37 -15.77 -5.43
C ALA A 218 16.32 -14.24 -5.48
N ALA A 219 15.19 -13.65 -5.88
CA ALA A 219 15.01 -12.20 -5.93
C ALA A 219 14.40 -11.62 -4.64
N TYR A 220 13.69 -12.44 -3.86
CA TYR A 220 12.88 -11.98 -2.72
C TYR A 220 13.18 -12.72 -1.41
N ALA A 221 14.40 -13.19 -1.23
CA ALA A 221 14.90 -13.61 0.08
C ALA A 221 15.45 -12.39 0.83
N SER A 222 15.11 -12.24 2.12
CA SER A 222 15.71 -11.20 2.96
C SER A 222 17.22 -11.47 3.08
N PRO A 223 18.09 -10.50 2.74
CA PRO A 223 19.54 -10.67 2.91
C PRO A 223 19.95 -10.81 4.38
N ALA A 224 19.11 -10.38 5.32
CA ALA A 224 19.40 -10.47 6.76
C ALA A 224 19.35 -11.91 7.32
N ASN A 225 18.52 -12.79 6.76
CA ASN A 225 18.34 -14.14 7.30
C ASN A 225 17.86 -15.21 6.30
N GLY A 226 17.83 -14.91 5.00
CA GLY A 226 17.39 -15.84 3.95
C GLY A 226 15.89 -16.15 3.92
N SER A 227 15.08 -15.50 4.76
CA SER A 227 13.62 -15.70 4.76
C SER A 227 13.01 -15.32 3.43
N PHE A 228 12.21 -16.20 2.84
CA PHE A 228 11.50 -15.88 1.61
C PHE A 228 10.32 -14.93 1.88
N LEU A 229 10.43 -13.69 1.41
CA LEU A 229 9.47 -12.61 1.67
C LEU A 229 8.16 -12.76 0.89
N GLY A 230 8.18 -13.51 -0.22
CA GLY A 230 7.00 -13.88 -1.00
C GLY A 230 6.33 -15.19 -0.56
N LYS A 231 6.76 -15.80 0.55
CA LYS A 231 6.17 -17.08 1.02
C LYS A 231 4.67 -16.94 1.25
N ARG A 232 3.90 -18.00 0.99
CA ARG A 232 2.47 -18.03 1.34
C ARG A 232 2.28 -17.80 2.84
N ALA A 233 1.22 -17.08 3.20
CA ALA A 233 0.91 -16.80 4.60
C ALA A 233 -0.60 -16.60 4.82
N LEU A 234 -1.01 -16.75 6.07
CA LEU A 234 -2.24 -16.16 6.59
C LEU A 234 -1.90 -14.81 7.20
N LEU A 235 -2.65 -13.78 6.83
CA LEU A 235 -2.48 -12.41 7.26
C LEU A 235 -3.69 -12.00 8.10
N LEU A 236 -3.44 -11.55 9.33
CA LEU A 236 -4.45 -10.96 10.19
C LEU A 236 -4.19 -9.45 10.30
N THR A 237 -5.21 -8.64 10.07
CA THR A 237 -5.15 -7.19 10.23
C THR A 237 -6.34 -6.72 11.05
N VAL A 238 -6.09 -5.80 11.98
CA VAL A 238 -7.12 -5.04 12.69
C VAL A 238 -6.90 -3.58 12.37
N SER A 239 -7.93 -2.88 11.90
CA SER A 239 -7.83 -1.49 11.46
C SER A 239 -9.03 -0.66 11.91
N LYS A 240 -8.83 0.64 12.04
CA LYS A 240 -9.89 1.60 12.36
C LYS A 240 -9.67 2.92 11.64
N THR A 241 -10.76 3.48 11.14
CA THR A 241 -10.83 4.86 10.64
C THR A 241 -11.58 5.72 11.66
N PHE A 242 -11.13 6.95 11.84
CA PHE A 242 -11.66 7.96 12.77
C PHE A 242 -12.07 9.22 12.00
#